data_AF-A0A1I2BVX4-F1
#
_entry.id   AF-A0A1I2BVX4-F1
#
_cell.length_a   1.000
_cell.length_b   1.000
_cell.length_c   1.000
_cell.angle_alpha   90.00
_cell.angle_beta   90.00
_cell.angle_gamma   90.00
#
_symmetry.space_group_name_H-M   'P 1'
#
loop_
_entity.id
_entity.type
_entity.pdbx_description
1 polymer ?
#
loop_
_entity_poly.entity_id
_entity_poly.type
_entity_poly.pdbx_seq_one_letter_code
_entity_poly.pdbx_strand_id
1 'polypeptide(L)'
;MKNDAEGTGKVVIKLEPRGNPINVPIEVRQDQIALQTYEKLRSTGLDMQEIQTFAKNTGLSLEKAKALKEHMILTKHENLVNQYEGTYYSDYFHPVWDVAYGWERALKGELPADEKAYFKQLADHELAESRLMQQSVPYRDVGGIENQRFTGDPPGAHELAPPQPDNYPNFRPDMRDPK
;
A
#
# COMPACT_ATOMS: atom_id res chain seq x y z
N MET A 1 -0.81 -32.59 15.83
CA MET A 1 -0.37 -31.21 16.14
C MET A 1 0.10 -30.60 14.84
N LYS A 2 -0.54 -29.53 14.37
CA LYS A 2 -0.12 -28.82 13.17
C LYS A 2 1.05 -27.91 13.55
N ASN A 3 2.14 -28.00 12.81
CA ASN A 3 3.27 -27.10 12.91
C ASN A 3 2.86 -25.77 12.30
N ASP A 4 2.77 -24.75 13.14
CA ASP A 4 2.65 -23.37 12.70
C ASP A 4 4.02 -22.91 12.19
N ALA A 5 4.06 -22.57 10.91
CA ALA A 5 5.25 -22.12 10.21
C ALA A 5 5.74 -20.78 10.78
N GLU A 6 7.06 -20.71 10.90
CA GLU A 6 7.86 -19.62 11.44
C GLU A 6 7.52 -18.25 10.83
N GLY A 7 6.98 -17.35 11.63
CA GLY A 7 6.98 -15.92 11.32
C GLY A 7 8.41 -15.39 11.47
N THR A 8 8.92 -14.71 10.45
CA THR A 8 10.19 -13.97 10.51
C THR A 8 10.07 -12.85 11.54
N GLY A 9 10.31 -13.18 12.81
CA GLY A 9 10.04 -12.34 13.98
C GLY A 9 10.93 -11.10 14.05
N LYS A 10 10.71 -10.14 13.16
CA LYS A 10 11.09 -8.75 13.43
C LYS A 10 10.05 -8.17 14.37
N VAL A 11 10.45 -7.93 15.61
CA VAL A 11 9.64 -7.16 16.57
C VAL A 11 9.53 -5.74 16.03
N VAL A 12 8.36 -5.36 15.52
CA VAL A 12 8.07 -3.99 15.14
C VAL A 12 7.80 -3.20 16.43
N ILE A 13 8.60 -2.17 16.69
CA ILE A 13 8.41 -1.29 17.85
C ILE A 13 7.17 -0.44 17.61
N LYS A 14 6.19 -0.52 18.51
CA LYS A 14 5.01 0.35 18.48
C LYS A 14 5.41 1.75 18.95
N LEU A 15 5.10 2.74 18.14
CA LEU A 15 5.40 4.14 18.44
C LEU A 15 4.24 4.81 19.16
N GLU A 16 4.57 5.76 20.03
CA GLU A 16 3.63 6.58 20.80
C GLU A 16 3.60 8.03 20.24
N PRO A 17 2.47 8.75 20.39
CA PRO A 17 1.24 8.37 21.07
C PRO A 17 0.35 7.41 20.24
N ARG A 18 -0.48 6.59 20.88
CA ARG A 18 -1.48 5.72 20.21
C ARG A 18 -2.87 6.32 20.15
N GLY A 19 -3.57 6.05 19.05
CA GLY A 19 -4.96 6.45 18.84
C GLY A 19 -5.72 5.46 17.96
N ASN A 20 -6.86 5.91 17.45
CA ASN A 20 -7.74 5.06 16.65
C ASN A 20 -7.36 5.10 15.17
N PRO A 21 -7.60 4.02 14.41
CA PRO A 21 -7.55 4.06 12.95
C PRO A 21 -8.47 5.14 12.37
N ILE A 22 -8.06 5.73 11.26
CA ILE A 22 -8.90 6.66 10.51
C ILE A 22 -10.01 5.86 9.83
N ASN A 23 -11.26 6.20 10.13
CA ASN A 23 -12.39 5.76 9.33
C ASN A 23 -12.51 6.68 8.10
N VAL A 24 -11.97 6.27 6.95
CA VAL A 24 -12.15 7.03 5.70
C VAL A 24 -13.47 6.61 5.06
N PRO A 25 -14.39 7.56 4.84
CA PRO A 25 -15.65 7.25 4.19
C PRO A 25 -15.43 6.81 2.75
N ILE A 26 -16.27 5.89 2.26
CA ILE A 26 -16.40 5.62 0.83
C ILE A 26 -17.24 6.76 0.26
N GLU A 27 -16.59 7.73 -0.39
CA GLU A 27 -17.25 8.92 -0.91
C GLU A 27 -17.72 8.72 -2.35
N VAL A 28 -16.94 7.98 -3.14
CA VAL A 28 -17.29 7.66 -4.52
C VAL A 28 -17.21 6.16 -4.81
N ARG A 29 -17.88 5.77 -5.89
CA ARG A 29 -17.95 4.39 -6.35
C ARG A 29 -16.57 3.80 -6.63
N GLN A 30 -15.61 4.61 -7.06
CA GLN A 30 -14.25 4.14 -7.27
C GLN A 30 -13.55 3.70 -5.97
N ASP A 31 -13.83 4.34 -4.84
CA ASP A 31 -13.31 3.90 -3.53
C ASP A 31 -13.86 2.53 -3.16
N GLN A 32 -15.16 2.32 -3.40
CA GLN A 32 -15.83 1.04 -3.18
C GLN A 32 -15.20 -0.08 -4.02
N ILE A 33 -14.91 0.20 -5.29
CA ILE A 33 -14.24 -0.73 -6.21
C ILE A 33 -12.81 -1.04 -5.71
N ALA A 34 -12.07 -0.02 -5.29
CA ALA A 34 -10.71 -0.20 -4.78
C ALA A 34 -10.70 -1.09 -3.53
N LEU A 35 -11.62 -0.85 -2.60
CA LEU A 35 -11.80 -1.66 -1.40
C LEU A 35 -12.10 -3.12 -1.75
N GLN A 36 -13.09 -3.38 -2.60
CA GLN A 36 -13.44 -4.74 -3.04
C GLN A 36 -12.26 -5.46 -3.69
N THR A 37 -11.48 -4.75 -4.51
CA THR A 37 -10.27 -5.29 -5.14
C THR A 37 -9.21 -5.64 -4.09
N TYR A 38 -8.93 -4.77 -3.13
CA TYR A 38 -7.97 -5.05 -2.06
C TYR A 38 -8.42 -6.22 -1.19
N GLU A 39 -9.71 -6.32 -0.84
CA GLU A 39 -10.27 -7.44 -0.10
C GLU A 39 -10.10 -8.77 -0.86
N LYS A 40 -10.39 -8.78 -2.16
CA LYS A 40 -10.17 -9.94 -3.02
C LYS A 40 -8.69 -10.33 -3.04
N LEU A 41 -7.78 -9.39 -3.24
CA LEU A 41 -6.34 -9.65 -3.24
C LEU A 41 -5.82 -10.15 -1.89
N ARG A 42 -6.39 -9.68 -0.77
CA ARG A 42 -6.11 -10.21 0.57
C ARG A 42 -6.57 -11.65 0.71
N SER A 43 -7.77 -11.97 0.22
CA SER A 43 -8.33 -13.33 0.29
C SER A 43 -7.50 -14.38 -0.48
N THR A 44 -6.76 -13.97 -1.51
CA THR A 44 -5.85 -14.87 -2.25
C THR A 44 -4.47 -14.98 -1.62
N GLY A 45 -4.13 -14.16 -0.62
CA GLY A 45 -2.83 -14.18 0.04
C GLY A 45 -1.68 -14.10 -0.96
N LEU A 46 -0.67 -14.96 -0.81
CA LEU A 46 0.45 -15.07 -1.75
C LEU A 46 0.25 -16.19 -2.77
N ASP A 47 -0.86 -16.15 -3.49
CA ASP A 47 -1.08 -17.02 -4.64
C ASP A 47 0.03 -16.81 -5.69
N MET A 48 0.89 -17.83 -5.84
CA MET A 48 2.05 -17.74 -6.72
C MET A 48 1.69 -17.66 -8.21
N GLN A 49 0.54 -18.20 -8.63
CA GLN A 49 0.08 -18.08 -10.01
C GLN A 49 -0.37 -16.64 -10.29
N GLU A 50 -1.06 -16.02 -9.34
CA GLU A 50 -1.43 -14.61 -9.41
C GLU A 50 -0.18 -13.71 -9.46
N ILE A 51 0.78 -13.94 -8.55
CA ILE A 51 2.04 -13.18 -8.48
C ILE A 51 2.87 -13.34 -9.77
N GLN A 52 2.95 -14.56 -10.33
CA GLN A 52 3.64 -14.80 -11.60
C GLN A 52 2.97 -14.06 -12.76
N THR A 53 1.64 -14.07 -12.81
CA THR A 53 0.86 -13.36 -13.82
C THR A 53 1.10 -11.86 -13.73
N PHE A 54 0.99 -11.30 -12.52
CA PHE A 54 1.25 -9.90 -12.24
C PHE A 54 2.68 -9.50 -12.58
N ALA A 55 3.69 -10.27 -12.14
CA ALA A 55 5.10 -10.01 -12.43
C ALA A 55 5.38 -9.97 -13.94
N LYS A 56 4.90 -10.99 -14.68
CA LYS A 56 5.03 -11.05 -16.13
C LYS A 56 4.41 -9.84 -16.81
N ASN A 57 3.18 -9.50 -16.45
CA ASN A 57 2.40 -8.50 -17.16
C ASN A 57 2.82 -7.06 -16.81
N THR A 58 3.38 -6.83 -15.62
CA THR A 58 3.96 -5.54 -15.20
C THR A 58 5.44 -5.37 -15.59
N GLY A 59 6.13 -6.47 -15.90
CA GLY A 59 7.58 -6.46 -16.11
C GLY A 59 8.40 -6.38 -14.82
N LEU A 60 7.78 -6.54 -13.64
CA LEU A 60 8.48 -6.67 -12.37
C LEU A 60 9.12 -8.06 -12.23
N SER A 61 10.17 -8.16 -11.42
CA SER A 61 10.65 -9.47 -10.98
C SER A 61 9.63 -10.14 -10.08
N LEU A 62 9.65 -11.48 -10.02
CA LEU A 62 8.75 -12.24 -9.15
C LEU A 62 8.89 -11.83 -7.67
N GLU A 63 10.12 -11.56 -7.24
CA GLU A 63 10.42 -11.08 -5.88
C GLU A 63 9.81 -9.70 -5.62
N LYS A 64 9.99 -8.74 -6.53
CA LYS A 64 9.38 -7.40 -6.39
C LYS A 64 7.87 -7.47 -6.39
N ALA A 65 7.26 -8.26 -7.28
CA ALA A 65 5.82 -8.46 -7.34
C ALA A 65 5.26 -9.03 -6.03
N LYS A 66 5.93 -10.07 -5.50
CA LYS A 66 5.58 -10.67 -4.21
C LYS A 66 5.66 -9.64 -3.07
N ALA A 67 6.82 -8.98 -2.94
CA ALA A 67 7.06 -8.02 -1.87
C ALA A 67 6.11 -6.80 -1.94
N LEU A 68 5.75 -6.37 -3.15
CA LEU A 68 4.79 -5.29 -3.35
C LEU A 68 3.39 -5.68 -2.84
N LYS A 69 2.93 -6.91 -3.15
CA LYS A 69 1.66 -7.42 -2.62
C LYS A 69 1.69 -7.55 -1.10
N GLU A 70 2.79 -8.09 -0.56
CA GLU A 70 2.98 -8.21 0.90
C GLU A 70 2.86 -6.84 1.58
N HIS A 71 3.64 -5.84 1.13
CA HIS A 71 3.68 -4.50 1.74
C HIS A 71 2.37 -3.74 1.62
N MET A 72 1.82 -3.63 0.40
CA MET A 72 0.68 -2.76 0.15
C MET A 72 -0.67 -3.37 0.56
N ILE A 73 -0.80 -4.70 0.47
CA ILE A 73 -2.11 -5.37 0.51
C ILE A 73 -2.25 -6.26 1.74
N LEU A 74 -1.24 -7.10 2.02
CA LEU A 74 -1.36 -8.20 2.99
C LEU A 74 -0.86 -7.86 4.39
N THR A 75 -0.03 -6.83 4.55
CA THR A 75 0.56 -6.45 5.83
C THR A 75 -0.30 -5.44 6.56
N LYS A 76 -0.62 -5.73 7.83
CA LYS A 76 -1.05 -4.70 8.79
C LYS A 76 0.20 -4.00 9.32
N HIS A 77 0.23 -2.68 9.20
CA HIS A 77 1.35 -1.84 9.64
C HIS A 77 1.04 -1.27 11.01
N GLU A 78 1.94 -1.46 11.98
CA GLU A 78 1.70 -1.07 13.38
C GLU A 78 1.78 0.44 13.65
N ASN A 79 2.41 1.20 12.75
CA ASN A 79 2.74 2.62 12.94
C ASN A 79 2.23 3.49 11.77
N LEU A 80 0.98 3.27 11.34
CA LEU A 80 0.28 4.23 10.48
C LEU A 80 -0.10 5.47 11.29
N VAL A 81 -0.37 6.59 10.62
CA VAL A 81 -0.60 7.89 11.29
C VAL A 81 -2.02 8.37 11.11
N ASN A 82 -2.67 8.72 12.22
CA ASN A 82 -3.90 9.48 12.25
C ASN A 82 -3.56 10.97 12.39
N GLN A 83 -3.63 11.72 11.28
CA GLN A 83 -3.30 13.14 11.25
C GLN A 83 -4.28 14.04 12.01
N TYR A 84 -5.49 13.55 12.29
CA TYR A 84 -6.50 14.30 13.02
C TYR A 84 -6.28 14.25 14.54
N GLU A 85 -5.75 13.12 15.02
CA GLU A 85 -5.44 12.88 16.44
C GLU A 85 -3.95 13.11 16.78
N GLY A 86 -3.07 13.13 15.78
CA GLY A 86 -1.62 13.20 16.00
C GLY A 86 -1.04 11.93 16.60
N THR A 87 -1.59 10.77 16.24
CA THR A 87 -1.28 9.48 16.86
C THR A 87 -0.94 8.39 15.86
N TYR A 88 -0.25 7.36 16.31
CA TYR A 88 -0.02 6.13 15.57
C TYR A 88 -1.13 5.09 15.80
N TYR A 89 -1.43 4.28 14.79
CA TYR A 89 -2.39 3.17 14.86
C TYR A 89 -1.94 1.96 14.00
N SER A 90 -2.57 0.79 14.25
CA SER A 90 -2.32 -0.45 13.49
C SER A 90 -3.48 -0.73 12.56
N ASP A 91 -3.22 -0.80 11.26
CA ASP A 91 -4.21 -1.22 10.25
C ASP A 91 -3.52 -1.60 8.92
N TYR A 92 -4.29 -1.99 7.92
CA TYR A 92 -3.86 -2.01 6.54
C TYR A 92 -3.78 -0.58 5.96
N PHE A 93 -3.01 -0.40 4.90
CA PHE A 93 -3.13 0.81 4.10
C PHE A 93 -4.54 0.96 3.50
N HIS A 94 -4.97 2.21 3.33
CA HIS A 94 -6.18 2.51 2.59
C HIS A 94 -6.02 2.08 1.12
N PRO A 95 -7.03 1.45 0.52
CA PRO A 95 -7.00 1.10 -0.89
C PRO A 95 -6.77 2.33 -1.77
N VAL A 96 -5.78 2.25 -2.65
CA VAL A 96 -5.52 3.28 -3.66
C VAL A 96 -6.12 2.82 -4.97
N TRP A 97 -7.04 3.60 -5.55
CA TRP A 97 -7.80 3.18 -6.71
C TRP A 97 -6.96 2.94 -7.98
N ASP A 98 -5.84 3.64 -8.11
CA ASP A 98 -4.91 3.58 -9.24
C ASP A 98 -4.19 2.23 -9.21
N VAL A 99 -3.74 1.85 -8.01
CA VAL A 99 -3.14 0.56 -7.73
C VAL A 99 -4.16 -0.56 -7.93
N ALA A 100 -5.38 -0.43 -7.40
CA ALA A 100 -6.43 -1.42 -7.56
C ALA A 100 -6.76 -1.65 -9.05
N TYR A 101 -7.00 -0.57 -9.80
CA TYR A 101 -7.29 -0.62 -11.23
C TYR A 101 -6.12 -1.25 -12.01
N GLY A 102 -4.89 -0.78 -11.76
CA GLY A 102 -3.70 -1.30 -12.42
C GLY A 102 -3.44 -2.78 -12.11
N TRP A 103 -3.72 -3.22 -10.88
CA TRP A 103 -3.54 -4.61 -10.48
C TRP A 103 -4.52 -5.52 -11.22
N GLU A 104 -5.80 -5.15 -11.27
CA GLU A 104 -6.80 -5.91 -12.03
C GLU A 104 -6.48 -5.96 -13.53
N ARG A 105 -5.97 -4.86 -14.08
CA ARG A 105 -5.48 -4.80 -15.47
C ARG A 105 -4.35 -5.80 -15.70
N ALA A 106 -3.35 -5.79 -14.82
CA ALA A 106 -2.20 -6.68 -14.90
C ALA A 106 -2.57 -8.16 -14.76
N LEU A 107 -3.65 -8.50 -14.05
CA LEU A 107 -4.14 -9.88 -13.97
C LEU A 107 -4.89 -10.33 -15.23
N LYS A 108 -5.38 -9.40 -16.06
CA LYS A 108 -6.14 -9.70 -17.29
C LYS A 108 -5.24 -9.82 -18.53
N GLY A 109 -4.09 -9.14 -18.53
CA GLY A 109 -3.18 -9.16 -19.68
C GLY A 109 -1.93 -8.31 -19.46
N GLU A 110 -1.00 -8.43 -20.40
CA GLU A 110 0.24 -7.67 -20.40
C GLU A 110 -0.03 -6.17 -20.52
N LEU A 111 0.64 -5.39 -19.67
CA LEU A 111 0.48 -3.93 -19.62
C LEU A 111 1.28 -3.24 -20.74
N PRO A 112 0.78 -2.11 -21.28
CA PRO A 112 1.57 -1.23 -22.15
C PRO A 112 2.72 -0.57 -21.39
N ALA A 113 3.64 0.05 -22.13
CA ALA A 113 4.92 0.53 -21.60
C ALA A 113 4.78 1.58 -20.48
N ASP A 114 3.82 2.49 -20.59
CA ASP A 114 3.51 3.52 -19.59
C ASP A 114 2.91 2.90 -18.31
N GLU A 115 1.98 1.96 -18.43
CA GLU A 115 1.40 1.21 -17.30
C GLU A 115 2.47 0.33 -16.61
N LYS A 116 3.44 -0.23 -17.35
CA LYS A 116 4.61 -0.91 -16.77
C LYS A 116 5.55 0.05 -16.04
N ALA A 117 5.79 1.24 -16.60
CA ALA A 117 6.62 2.26 -15.97
C ALA A 117 6.02 2.73 -14.64
N TYR A 118 4.68 2.88 -14.59
CA TYR A 118 3.95 3.14 -13.35
C TYR A 118 4.27 2.10 -12.28
N PHE A 119 4.12 0.80 -12.57
CA PHE A 119 4.38 -0.26 -11.58
C PHE A 119 5.86 -0.38 -11.19
N LYS A 120 6.79 -0.08 -12.11
CA LYS A 120 8.20 -0.01 -11.77
C LYS A 120 8.46 1.10 -10.75
N GLN A 121 7.94 2.30 -10.98
CA GLN A 121 8.10 3.43 -10.06
C GLN A 121 7.41 3.16 -8.73
N LEU A 122 6.18 2.62 -8.75
CA LEU A 122 5.46 2.21 -7.55
C LEU A 122 6.28 1.22 -6.72
N ALA A 123 6.79 0.15 -7.36
CA ALA A 123 7.61 -0.83 -6.65
C ALA A 123 8.91 -0.23 -6.10
N ASP A 124 9.54 0.72 -6.79
CA ASP A 124 10.75 1.38 -6.30
C ASP A 124 10.44 2.28 -5.08
N HIS A 125 9.29 2.95 -5.03
CA HIS A 125 8.80 3.70 -3.85
C HIS A 125 8.45 2.78 -2.67
N GLU A 126 7.46 1.91 -2.88
CA GLU A 126 6.83 1.08 -1.85
C GLU A 126 7.83 0.12 -1.19
N LEU A 127 8.77 -0.43 -1.95
CA LEU A 127 9.78 -1.35 -1.40
C LEU A 127 10.90 -0.61 -0.66
N ALA A 128 11.18 0.65 -1.00
CA ALA A 128 12.09 1.48 -0.22
C ALA A 128 11.43 1.90 1.10
N GLU A 129 10.17 2.33 1.06
CA GLU A 129 9.37 2.63 2.23
C GLU A 129 9.29 1.41 3.17
N SER A 130 8.92 0.23 2.64
CA SER A 130 8.83 -1.01 3.41
C SER A 130 10.13 -1.33 4.16
N ARG A 131 11.29 -1.12 3.51
CA ARG A 131 12.60 -1.34 4.13
C ARG A 131 12.86 -0.37 5.29
N LEU A 132 12.51 0.90 5.14
CA LEU A 132 12.63 1.91 6.19
C LEU A 132 11.69 1.59 7.37
N MET A 133 10.45 1.19 7.08
CA MET A 133 9.48 0.77 8.11
C MET A 133 9.98 -0.46 8.89
N GLN A 134 10.59 -1.42 8.22
CA GLN A 134 11.24 -2.56 8.88
C GLN A 134 12.48 -2.18 9.72
N GLN A 135 13.01 -0.97 9.55
CA GLN A 135 14.10 -0.40 10.33
C GLN A 135 13.58 0.55 11.43
N SER A 136 12.28 0.47 11.76
CA SER A 136 11.60 1.27 12.79
C SER A 136 11.46 2.76 12.46
N VAL A 137 11.63 3.15 11.19
CA VAL A 137 11.19 4.47 10.72
C VAL A 137 9.65 4.42 10.62
N PRO A 138 8.89 5.37 11.19
CA PRO A 138 7.44 5.38 11.03
C PRO A 138 7.04 5.54 9.56
N TYR A 139 5.83 5.12 9.18
CA TYR A 139 5.30 5.36 7.83
C TYR A 139 5.35 6.85 7.48
N ARG A 140 4.81 7.68 8.37
CA ARG A 140 4.95 9.14 8.45
C ARG A 140 5.21 9.52 9.90
N ASP A 141 5.87 10.63 10.18
CA ASP A 141 6.09 11.05 11.56
C ASP A 141 4.94 11.93 12.07
N VAL A 142 4.38 11.62 13.25
CA VAL A 142 3.32 12.43 13.89
C VAL A 142 3.81 13.83 14.28
N GLY A 143 5.12 14.00 14.52
CA GLY A 143 5.73 15.29 14.77
C GLY A 143 5.70 16.20 13.54
N GLY A 144 5.53 15.62 12.34
CA GLY A 144 5.39 16.35 11.07
C GLY A 144 3.94 16.67 10.72
N ILE A 145 3.06 16.80 11.71
CA ILE A 145 1.67 17.20 11.50
C ILE A 145 1.46 18.64 11.96
N GLU A 146 0.99 19.49 11.04
CA GLU A 146 0.53 20.84 11.34
C GLU A 146 -0.88 21.06 10.77
N ASN A 147 -1.80 21.57 11.59
CA ASN A 147 -3.18 21.83 11.18
C ASN A 147 -3.84 20.62 10.47
N GLN A 148 -3.63 19.41 11.03
CA GLN A 148 -4.14 18.14 10.50
C GLN A 148 -3.60 17.79 9.10
N ARG A 149 -2.44 18.33 8.71
CA ARG A 149 -1.76 18.06 7.44
C ARG A 149 -0.33 17.63 7.69
N PHE A 150 0.15 16.70 6.87
CA PHE A 150 1.55 16.32 6.86
C PHE A 150 2.39 17.44 6.24
N THR A 151 3.38 17.91 6.97
CA THR A 151 4.41 18.85 6.49
C THR A 151 5.55 18.12 5.78
N GLY A 152 5.77 16.85 6.14
CA GLY A 152 6.92 16.06 5.73
C GLY A 152 8.20 16.34 6.53
N ASP A 153 8.11 17.14 7.60
CA ASP A 153 9.23 17.45 8.49
C ASP A 153 8.80 17.39 9.98
N PRO A 154 9.34 16.44 10.78
CA PRO A 154 10.30 15.41 10.39
C PRO A 154 9.74 14.40 9.38
N PRO A 155 10.58 13.83 8.49
CA PRO A 155 10.12 12.89 7.47
C PRO A 155 9.95 11.48 8.03
N GLY A 156 8.93 10.76 7.56
CA GLY A 156 8.81 9.32 7.76
C GLY A 156 9.36 8.52 6.57
N ALA A 157 9.06 7.23 6.57
CA ALA A 157 9.46 6.31 5.52
C ALA A 157 8.87 6.70 4.15
N HIS A 158 7.63 7.21 4.12
CA HIS A 158 6.94 7.65 2.90
C HIS A 158 7.67 8.83 2.25
N GLU A 159 8.08 9.83 3.04
CA GLU A 159 8.82 11.00 2.55
C GLU A 159 10.28 10.69 2.17
N LEU A 160 10.90 9.71 2.83
CA LEU A 160 12.29 9.31 2.57
C LEU A 160 12.43 8.36 1.36
N ALA A 161 11.35 7.71 0.93
CA ALA A 161 11.34 6.84 -0.23
C ALA A 161 11.49 7.63 -1.55
N PRO A 162 11.93 6.98 -2.67
CA PRO A 162 11.87 7.59 -3.99
C PRO A 162 10.44 8.06 -4.33
N PRO A 163 10.23 9.05 -5.20
CA PRO A 163 8.89 9.53 -5.51
C PRO A 163 7.95 8.43 -6.01
N GLN A 164 6.76 8.33 -5.40
CA GLN A 164 5.66 7.51 -5.92
C GLN A 164 5.21 7.99 -7.30
N PRO A 165 4.62 7.14 -8.14
CA PRO A 165 4.00 7.60 -9.38
C PRO A 165 2.80 8.52 -9.10
N ASP A 166 2.47 9.36 -10.07
CA ASP A 166 1.21 10.12 -10.09
C ASP A 166 0.03 9.18 -10.39
N ASN A 167 -1.00 9.67 -11.09
CA ASN A 167 -2.16 8.87 -11.48
C ASN A 167 -1.78 7.72 -12.42
N TYR A 168 -2.55 6.64 -12.37
CA TYR A 168 -2.42 5.53 -13.29
C TYR A 168 -2.68 6.00 -14.74
N PRO A 169 -1.82 5.62 -15.72
CA PRO A 169 -1.97 6.09 -17.09
C PRO A 169 -3.35 5.80 -17.68
N ASN A 170 -3.97 6.82 -18.28
CA ASN A 170 -5.26 6.72 -18.98
C ASN A 170 -6.45 6.24 -18.13
N PHE A 171 -6.30 6.19 -16.80
CA PHE A 171 -7.38 5.85 -15.89
C PHE A 171 -8.18 7.09 -15.50
N ARG A 172 -9.50 6.95 -15.45
CA ARG A 172 -10.41 7.97 -14.93
C ARG A 172 -11.29 7.31 -13.86
N PRO A 173 -11.21 7.76 -12.59
CA PRO A 173 -11.97 7.16 -11.51
C PRO A 173 -13.49 7.38 -11.70
N ASP A 174 -14.28 6.39 -11.30
CA ASP A 174 -15.75 6.50 -11.25
C ASP A 174 -16.20 7.34 -10.04
N MET A 175 -16.42 8.63 -10.28
CA MET A 175 -16.79 9.63 -9.26
C MET A 175 -18.28 9.64 -8.88
N ARG A 176 -19.07 8.66 -9.31
CA ARG A 176 -20.50 8.56 -8.93
C ARG A 176 -20.64 8.12 -7.48
N ASP A 177 -21.81 8.33 -6.88
CA ASP A 177 -22.12 7.81 -5.55
C ASP A 177 -21.93 6.28 -5.47
N PRO A 178 -21.37 5.76 -4.36
CA PRO A 178 -21.31 4.33 -4.12
C PRO A 178 -22.72 3.75 -4.04
N LYS A 179 -22.93 2.57 -4.61
CA LYS A 179 -24.24 1.88 -4.64
C LYS A 179 -24.31 0.75 -3.62
#